data_AF-A0A453G5I0-F1
#
_entry.id   AF-A0A453G5I0-F1
#
_cell.length_a   1.000
_cell.length_b   1.000
_cell.length_c   1.000
_cell.angle_alpha   90.00
_cell.angle_beta   90.00
_cell.angle_gamma   90.00
#
_symmetry.space_group_name_H-M   'P 1'
#
loop_
_entity.id
_entity.type
_entity.pdbx_description
1 polymer ?
#
loop_
_entity_poly.entity_id
_entity_poly.type
_entity_poly.pdbx_seq_one_letter_code
_entity_poly.pdbx_strand_id
1 'polypeptide(L)'
;MNVGTNRGDAHAFKLDTLLKLADVKGTDGKTTLLHFVVQEIIRTEGSRLSASNQSTPRTLANPLRDELECKKLGLQVVAGLGNELSSVKKAAAMDSDVLSSYVAKLAGGIEKITEVLRLNEELNTRDDAWRFHDTMQKFLKKADDEILRVQAQESVALSLVKEITEYFHGDSAKEEAHPFRIFMVVRDFLSVLTQVCREVGRINDRTIASSVRHFPVPVNPMMPQLFPRIHALRAGISDDESSVASSP
;
A
#
# COMPACT_ATOMS: atom_id res chain seq x y z
N MET A 1 25.57 -2.88 -0.35
CA MET A 1 25.53 -1.68 0.51
C MET A 1 26.11 -1.91 1.91
N ASN A 2 25.94 -3.09 2.53
CA ASN A 2 26.36 -3.33 3.92
C ASN A 2 27.60 -4.25 4.08
N VAL A 3 28.28 -4.62 2.98
CA VAL A 3 29.45 -5.51 3.02
C VAL A 3 30.53 -4.94 3.95
N GLY A 4 31.03 -5.75 4.87
CA GLY A 4 32.05 -5.35 5.85
C GLY A 4 31.53 -4.57 7.07
N THR A 5 30.21 -4.44 7.24
CA THR A 5 29.59 -3.87 8.45
C THR A 5 29.00 -4.97 9.33
N ASN A 6 28.66 -4.64 10.58
CA ASN A 6 27.90 -5.54 11.47
C ASN A 6 26.49 -5.91 10.97
N ARG A 7 26.05 -5.35 9.83
CA ARG A 7 24.80 -5.69 9.14
C ARG A 7 25.03 -6.35 7.78
N GLY A 8 26.26 -6.71 7.44
CA GLY A 8 26.63 -7.28 6.14
C GLY A 8 25.98 -8.63 5.86
N ASP A 9 25.90 -9.49 6.88
CA ASP A 9 25.35 -10.84 6.80
C ASP A 9 23.96 -10.96 7.43
N ALA A 10 23.24 -9.83 7.54
CA ALA A 10 21.91 -9.81 8.11
C ALA A 10 20.93 -10.56 7.20
N HIS A 11 20.26 -11.58 7.75
CA HIS A 11 19.26 -12.37 7.02
C HIS A 11 17.91 -11.65 6.93
N ALA A 12 17.62 -10.76 7.88
CA ALA A 12 16.41 -9.96 7.95
C ALA A 12 16.65 -8.68 8.78
N PHE A 13 15.67 -7.78 8.80
CA PHE A 13 15.67 -6.58 9.64
C PHE A 13 14.29 -6.38 10.29
N LYS A 14 14.26 -5.77 11.49
CA LYS A 14 13.01 -5.45 12.20
C LYS A 14 12.28 -4.29 11.54
N LEU A 15 10.95 -4.23 11.67
CA LEU A 15 10.12 -3.17 11.08
C LEU A 15 10.54 -1.75 11.49
N ASP A 16 11.10 -1.53 12.69
CA ASP A 16 11.65 -0.22 13.11
C ASP A 16 12.73 0.31 12.16
N THR A 17 13.36 -0.56 11.39
CA THR A 17 14.37 -0.20 10.40
C THR A 17 13.76 0.44 9.16
N LEU A 18 12.46 0.24 8.88
CA LEU A 18 11.78 0.82 7.72
C LEU A 18 11.85 2.35 7.72
N LEU A 19 11.67 2.99 8.88
CA LEU A 19 11.75 4.44 9.00
C LEU A 19 13.16 4.97 8.66
N LYS A 20 14.20 4.18 8.91
CA LYS A 20 15.60 4.55 8.63
C LYS A 20 15.92 4.59 7.14
N LEU A 21 15.08 3.99 6.28
CA LEU A 21 15.26 4.05 4.83
C LEU A 21 15.11 5.49 4.30
N ALA A 22 14.38 6.35 5.01
CA ALA A 22 14.26 7.76 4.68
C ALA A 22 15.44 8.61 5.17
N ASP A 23 16.24 8.11 6.13
CA ASP A 23 17.37 8.84 6.70
C ASP A 23 18.66 8.66 5.90
N VAL A 24 18.81 7.52 5.22
CA VAL A 24 19.97 7.24 4.37
C VAL A 24 19.83 8.02 3.06
N LYS A 25 20.66 9.05 2.87
CA LYS A 25 20.63 9.94 1.71
C LYS A 25 21.78 9.64 0.74
N GLY A 26 21.52 9.87 -0.54
CA GLY A 26 22.55 9.87 -1.59
C GLY A 26 23.46 11.09 -1.52
N THR A 27 24.42 11.17 -2.44
CA THR A 27 25.39 12.27 -2.53
C THR A 27 24.75 13.64 -2.80
N ASP A 28 23.52 13.66 -3.33
CA ASP A 28 22.74 14.88 -3.57
C ASP A 28 22.10 15.44 -2.30
N GLY A 29 22.13 14.71 -1.17
CA GLY A 29 21.50 15.08 0.10
C GLY A 29 19.97 15.18 0.05
N LYS A 30 19.35 14.82 -1.07
CA LYS A 30 17.92 14.97 -1.36
C LYS A 30 17.22 13.63 -1.54
N THR A 31 17.83 12.73 -2.30
CA THR A 31 17.26 11.43 -2.61
C THR A 31 17.63 10.43 -1.53
N THR A 32 16.64 9.75 -0.97
CA THR A 32 16.84 8.76 0.11
C THR A 32 16.91 7.34 -0.44
N LEU A 33 17.39 6.38 0.36
CA LEU A 33 17.35 4.97 -0.01
C LEU A 33 15.92 4.52 -0.32
N LEU A 34 14.93 5.02 0.42
CA LEU A 34 13.52 4.73 0.16
C LEU A 34 13.07 5.19 -1.24
N HIS A 35 13.59 6.30 -1.77
CA HIS A 35 13.28 6.73 -3.15
C HIS A 35 13.75 5.69 -4.18
N PHE A 36 14.97 5.18 -4.02
CA PHE A 36 15.51 4.15 -4.92
C PHE A 36 14.72 2.85 -4.82
N VAL A 37 14.36 2.43 -3.60
CA VAL A 37 13.50 1.25 -3.38
C VAL A 37 12.14 1.44 -4.06
N VAL A 38 11.49 2.59 -3.90
CA VAL A 38 10.21 2.88 -4.54
C VAL A 38 10.33 2.87 -6.07
N GLN A 39 11.36 3.48 -6.65
CA GLN A 39 11.60 3.46 -8.09
C GLN A 39 11.79 2.04 -8.62
N GLU A 40 12.48 1.19 -7.87
CA GLU A 40 12.75 -0.19 -8.25
C GLU A 40 11.49 -1.07 -8.20
N ILE A 41 10.63 -0.86 -7.19
CA ILE A 41 9.33 -1.52 -7.11
C ILE A 41 8.44 -1.04 -8.27
N ILE A 42 8.38 0.28 -8.54
CA ILE A 42 7.62 0.83 -9.68
C ILE A 42 8.04 0.15 -10.99
N ARG A 43 9.34 0.01 -11.22
CA ARG A 43 9.88 -0.63 -12.42
C ARG A 43 9.44 -2.10 -12.49
N THR A 44 9.59 -2.84 -11.40
CA THR A 44 9.33 -4.29 -11.36
C THR A 44 7.83 -4.63 -11.45
N GLU A 45 7.02 -3.94 -10.66
CA GLU A 45 5.55 -4.07 -10.64
C GLU A 45 4.92 -3.64 -11.97
N GLY A 46 5.40 -2.51 -12.51
CA GLY A 46 4.97 -2.00 -13.81
C GLY A 46 5.20 -3.01 -14.92
N SER A 47 6.40 -3.60 -14.98
CA SER A 47 6.74 -4.61 -16.00
C SER A 47 5.86 -5.85 -15.86
N ARG A 48 5.60 -6.31 -14.63
CA ARG A 48 4.77 -7.48 -14.37
C ARG A 48 3.32 -7.27 -14.84
N LEU A 49 2.74 -6.10 -14.56
CA LEU A 49 1.39 -5.76 -14.98
C LEU A 49 1.29 -5.50 -16.49
N SER A 50 2.29 -4.87 -17.10
CA SER A 50 2.32 -4.65 -18.55
C SER A 50 2.44 -5.98 -19.31
N ALA A 51 3.20 -6.96 -18.80
CA ALA A 51 3.28 -8.30 -19.39
C ALA A 51 1.95 -9.07 -19.30
N SER A 52 1.22 -8.94 -18.19
CA SER A 52 -0.08 -9.61 -18.00
C SER A 52 -1.19 -9.07 -18.91
N ASN A 53 -1.09 -7.83 -19.37
CA ASN A 53 -2.10 -7.17 -20.21
C ASN A 53 -1.85 -7.32 -21.73
N GLN A 54 -0.81 -8.04 -22.14
CA GLN A 54 -0.45 -8.27 -23.55
C GLN A 54 -1.20 -9.46 -24.17
N SER A 55 -2.53 -9.44 -24.13
CA SER A 55 -3.37 -10.40 -24.88
C SER A 55 -3.66 -9.98 -26.32
N THR A 56 -3.12 -8.85 -26.79
CA THR A 56 -3.35 -8.32 -28.15
C THR A 56 -2.04 -8.06 -28.91
N PRO A 57 -1.91 -8.47 -30.19
CA PRO A 57 -0.71 -8.22 -30.98
C PRO A 57 -0.57 -6.72 -31.26
N ARG A 58 0.50 -6.09 -30.78
CA ARG A 58 0.72 -4.65 -30.96
C ARG A 58 1.35 -4.37 -32.32
N THR A 59 0.54 -3.99 -33.29
CA THR A 59 1.01 -3.32 -34.51
C THR A 59 1.50 -1.92 -34.12
N LEU A 60 2.82 -1.68 -34.22
CA LEU A 60 3.52 -0.41 -33.95
C LEU A 60 3.48 0.09 -32.48
N ALA A 61 4.13 -0.64 -31.57
CA ALA A 61 4.35 -0.16 -30.20
C ALA A 61 5.45 0.91 -30.16
N ASN A 62 5.13 2.10 -29.63
CA ASN A 62 6.10 3.16 -29.36
C ASN A 62 6.78 2.88 -28.01
N PRO A 63 8.09 2.51 -27.95
CA PRO A 63 8.72 1.99 -26.73
C PRO A 63 8.63 2.94 -25.53
N LEU A 64 8.70 4.24 -25.80
CA LEU A 64 8.60 5.31 -24.79
C LEU A 64 7.23 5.39 -24.12
N ARG A 65 6.15 5.10 -24.87
CA ARG A 65 4.79 5.10 -24.31
C ARG A 65 4.54 3.87 -23.43
N ASP A 66 5.11 2.73 -23.80
CA ASP A 66 4.98 1.50 -23.03
C ASP A 66 5.74 1.58 -21.70
N GLU A 67 6.94 2.18 -21.69
CA GLU A 67 7.69 2.45 -20.47
C GLU A 67 6.94 3.39 -19.52
N LEU A 68 6.25 4.39 -20.07
CA LEU A 68 5.45 5.33 -19.30
C LEU A 68 4.26 4.65 -18.62
N GLU A 69 3.45 3.90 -19.37
CA GLU A 69 2.31 3.18 -18.80
C GLU A 69 2.77 2.16 -17.75
N CYS A 70 3.89 1.48 -18.01
CA CYS A 70 4.55 0.59 -17.05
C CYS A 70 4.86 1.31 -15.72
N LYS A 71 5.56 2.45 -15.77
CA LYS A 71 5.88 3.24 -14.56
C LYS A 71 4.62 3.74 -13.84
N LYS A 72 3.57 4.11 -14.58
CA LYS A 72 2.30 4.54 -13.99
C LYS A 72 1.60 3.39 -13.24
N LEU A 73 1.55 2.20 -13.83
CA LEU A 73 0.98 1.01 -13.20
C LEU A 73 1.75 0.64 -11.92
N GLY A 74 3.07 0.61 -11.99
CA GLY A 74 3.91 0.32 -10.82
C GLY A 74 3.74 1.35 -9.70
N LEU A 75 3.65 2.64 -10.03
CA LEU A 75 3.40 3.69 -9.04
C LEU A 75 2.03 3.52 -8.36
N GLN A 76 1.01 3.12 -9.11
CA GLN A 76 -0.32 2.86 -8.57
C GLN A 76 -0.30 1.72 -7.53
N VAL A 77 0.48 0.66 -7.77
CA VAL A 77 0.63 -0.46 -6.81
C VAL A 77 1.24 0.04 -5.50
N VAL A 78 2.40 0.68 -5.55
CA VAL A 78 3.11 1.10 -4.34
C VAL A 78 2.33 2.19 -3.58
N ALA A 79 1.69 3.12 -4.29
CA ALA A 79 0.83 4.13 -3.69
C ALA A 79 -0.47 3.53 -3.10
N GLY A 80 -0.92 2.37 -3.60
CA GLY A 80 -2.10 1.65 -3.14
C GLY A 80 -1.91 0.95 -1.79
N LEU A 81 -0.67 0.65 -1.38
CA LEU A 81 -0.36 -0.07 -0.15
C LEU A 81 -0.98 0.59 1.11
N GLY A 82 -1.01 1.92 1.15
CA GLY A 82 -1.62 2.66 2.25
C GLY A 82 -3.13 2.45 2.41
N ASN A 83 -3.83 2.04 1.34
CA ASN A 83 -5.25 1.72 1.36
C ASN A 83 -5.50 0.27 1.80
N GLU A 84 -4.67 -0.67 1.33
CA GLU A 84 -4.71 -2.08 1.73
C GLU A 84 -4.47 -2.23 3.24
N LEU A 85 -3.59 -1.40 3.79
CA LEU A 85 -3.28 -1.34 5.22
C LEU A 85 -4.04 -0.24 5.97
N SER A 86 -5.22 0.16 5.51
CA SER A 86 -6.00 1.25 6.13
C SER A 86 -6.42 0.96 7.59
N SER A 87 -6.64 -0.31 7.94
CA SER A 87 -6.95 -0.75 9.31
C SER A 87 -5.81 -0.50 10.29
N VAL A 88 -4.55 -0.55 9.83
CA VAL A 88 -3.36 -0.31 10.65
C VAL A 88 -3.39 1.07 11.27
N LYS A 89 -3.88 2.08 10.54
CA LYS A 89 -3.98 3.45 11.07
C LYS A 89 -4.92 3.55 12.27
N LYS A 90 -6.01 2.77 12.26
CA LYS A 90 -6.96 2.68 13.37
C LYS A 90 -6.36 1.92 14.55
N ALA A 91 -5.71 0.79 14.27
CA ALA A 91 -5.03 -0.01 15.30
C ALA A 91 -3.92 0.78 16.00
N ALA A 92 -3.13 1.55 15.24
CA ALA A 92 -2.06 2.41 15.76
C ALA A 92 -2.54 3.61 16.60
N ALA A 93 -3.85 3.88 16.63
CA ALA A 93 -4.47 4.90 17.47
C ALA A 93 -5.10 4.32 18.75
N MET A 94 -5.11 2.99 18.90
CA MET A 94 -5.60 2.32 20.10
C MET A 94 -4.52 2.28 21.16
N ASP A 95 -4.96 2.21 22.41
CA ASP A 95 -4.11 2.01 23.59
C ASP A 95 -4.54 0.70 24.27
N SER A 96 -3.61 -0.24 24.41
CA SER A 96 -3.89 -1.58 24.95
C SER A 96 -4.30 -1.52 26.41
N ASP A 97 -3.63 -0.69 27.21
CA ASP A 97 -3.86 -0.62 28.66
C ASP A 97 -5.22 0.02 28.93
N VAL A 98 -5.56 1.06 28.17
CA VAL A 98 -6.88 1.70 28.24
C VAL A 98 -7.98 0.73 27.83
N LEU A 99 -7.78 -0.04 26.75
CA LEU A 99 -8.73 -1.06 26.29
C LEU A 99 -8.97 -2.12 27.38
N SER A 100 -7.90 -2.70 27.93
CA SER A 100 -8.00 -3.69 29.00
C SER A 100 -8.63 -3.13 30.27
N SER A 101 -8.36 -1.87 30.60
CA SER A 101 -9.05 -1.20 31.71
C SER A 101 -10.56 -1.10 31.48
N TYR A 102 -11.02 -0.82 30.25
CA TYR A 102 -12.45 -0.75 29.96
C TYR A 102 -13.12 -2.11 30.05
N VAL A 103 -12.48 -3.16 29.54
CA VAL A 103 -12.99 -4.53 29.62
C VAL A 103 -13.07 -4.98 31.09
N ALA A 104 -12.03 -4.72 31.88
CA ALA A 104 -12.03 -5.03 33.31
C ALA A 104 -13.11 -4.25 34.09
N LYS A 105 -13.33 -2.97 33.74
CA LYS A 105 -14.39 -2.14 34.36
C LYS A 105 -15.79 -2.65 34.04
N LEU A 106 -16.03 -3.16 32.83
CA LEU A 106 -17.30 -3.78 32.47
C LEU A 106 -17.53 -5.05 33.30
N ALA A 107 -16.54 -5.94 33.36
CA ALA A 107 -16.62 -7.18 34.13
C ALA A 107 -16.81 -6.93 35.64
N GLY A 108 -16.03 -6.03 36.24
CA GLY A 108 -16.21 -5.67 37.65
C GLY A 108 -17.49 -4.88 37.91
N GLY A 109 -17.98 -4.14 36.92
CA GLY A 109 -19.25 -3.41 37.00
C GLY A 109 -20.45 -4.34 37.07
N ILE A 110 -20.48 -5.38 36.23
CA ILE A 110 -21.58 -6.34 36.22
C ILE A 110 -21.60 -7.19 37.51
N GLU A 111 -20.42 -7.60 38.01
CA GLU A 111 -20.29 -8.31 39.29
C GLU A 111 -20.88 -7.50 40.47
N LYS A 112 -20.61 -6.19 40.52
CA LYS A 112 -21.18 -5.30 41.53
C LYS A 112 -22.71 -5.21 41.45
N ILE A 113 -23.26 -5.15 40.24
CA ILE A 113 -24.72 -5.11 40.04
C ILE A 113 -25.35 -6.43 40.50
N THR A 114 -24.72 -7.56 40.16
CA THR A 114 -25.13 -8.89 40.62
C THR A 114 -25.17 -8.98 42.15
N GLU A 115 -24.14 -8.47 42.83
CA GLU A 115 -24.10 -8.47 44.30
C GLU A 115 -25.18 -7.56 44.92
N VAL A 116 -25.39 -6.37 44.37
CA VAL A 116 -26.47 -5.48 44.83
C VAL A 116 -27.84 -6.13 44.65
N LEU A 117 -28.06 -6.83 43.52
CA LEU A 117 -29.32 -7.52 43.27
C LEU A 117 -29.57 -8.65 44.27
N ARG A 118 -28.52 -9.44 44.56
CA ARG A 118 -28.53 -10.53 45.55
C ARG A 118 -28.88 -10.03 46.95
N LEU A 119 -28.21 -8.96 47.40
CA LEU A 119 -28.47 -8.36 48.72
C LEU A 119 -29.87 -7.76 48.83
N ASN A 120 -30.41 -7.22 47.73
CA ASN A 120 -31.75 -6.62 47.74
C ASN A 120 -32.86 -7.68 47.83
N GLU A 121 -32.63 -8.88 47.28
CA GLU A 121 -33.56 -10.02 47.36
C GLU A 121 -33.67 -10.58 48.79
N GLU A 122 -32.59 -10.53 49.57
CA GLU A 122 -32.58 -10.93 50.98
C GLU A 122 -33.41 -10.00 51.89
N LEU A 123 -33.71 -8.76 51.44
CA LEU A 123 -34.29 -7.70 52.26
C LEU A 123 -35.75 -7.35 51.92
N ASN A 124 -36.29 -7.75 50.78
CA ASN A 124 -37.57 -7.23 50.27
C ASN A 124 -38.63 -8.31 49.96
N THR A 125 -39.83 -8.13 50.51
CA THR A 125 -41.02 -9.00 50.30
C THR A 125 -42.15 -8.32 49.51
N ARG A 126 -41.88 -7.19 48.85
CA ARG A 126 -42.90 -6.39 48.14
C ARG A 126 -42.99 -6.74 46.64
N ASP A 127 -44.20 -6.66 46.07
CA ASP A 127 -44.52 -7.08 44.69
C ASP A 127 -43.86 -6.22 43.59
N ASP A 128 -43.55 -4.95 43.89
CA ASP A 128 -42.79 -4.03 43.02
C ASP A 128 -41.30 -4.39 42.94
N ALA A 129 -40.74 -4.98 44.00
CA ALA A 129 -39.36 -5.50 44.01
C ALA A 129 -39.19 -6.67 43.03
N TRP A 130 -40.24 -7.47 42.82
CA TRP A 130 -40.20 -8.62 41.91
C TRP A 130 -40.05 -8.22 40.44
N ARG A 131 -40.78 -7.20 39.98
CA ARG A 131 -40.66 -6.70 38.59
C ARG A 131 -39.29 -6.10 38.29
N PHE A 132 -38.73 -5.37 39.24
CA PHE A 132 -37.37 -4.86 39.13
C PHE A 132 -36.36 -6.01 39.05
N HIS A 133 -36.50 -7.00 39.93
CA HIS A 133 -35.62 -8.18 39.96
C HIS A 133 -35.65 -8.97 38.65
N ASP A 134 -36.84 -9.33 38.15
CA ASP A 134 -36.98 -10.05 36.86
C ASP A 134 -36.36 -9.28 35.68
N THR A 135 -36.54 -7.95 35.66
CA THR A 135 -35.94 -7.10 34.63
C THR A 135 -34.42 -7.07 34.75
N MET A 136 -33.89 -6.92 35.96
CA MET A 136 -32.46 -6.90 36.22
C MET A 136 -31.79 -8.25 35.95
N GLN A 137 -32.45 -9.37 36.25
CA GLN A 137 -31.92 -10.69 35.96
C GLN A 137 -31.76 -10.94 34.46
N LYS A 138 -32.73 -10.48 33.65
CA LYS A 138 -32.64 -10.51 32.17
C LYS A 138 -31.50 -9.64 31.65
N PHE A 139 -31.34 -8.45 32.23
CA PHE A 139 -30.22 -7.55 31.91
C PHE A 139 -28.87 -8.20 32.23
N LEU A 140 -28.70 -8.74 33.45
CA LEU A 140 -27.47 -9.37 33.91
C LEU A 140 -27.05 -10.51 32.98
N LYS A 141 -27.98 -11.43 32.67
CA LYS A 141 -27.70 -12.54 31.77
C LYS A 141 -27.18 -12.07 30.41
N LYS A 142 -27.84 -11.06 29.81
CA LYS A 142 -27.41 -10.53 28.52
C LYS A 142 -26.05 -9.82 28.61
N ALA A 143 -25.84 -9.05 29.67
CA ALA A 143 -24.60 -8.31 29.87
C ALA A 143 -23.42 -9.26 30.12
N ASP A 144 -23.59 -10.30 30.93
CA ASP A 144 -22.57 -11.33 31.16
C ASP A 144 -22.15 -12.00 29.86
N ASP A 145 -23.10 -12.44 29.03
CA ASP A 145 -22.82 -13.05 27.72
C ASP A 145 -22.05 -12.09 26.80
N GLU A 146 -22.46 -10.81 26.74
CA GLU A 146 -21.79 -9.80 25.92
C GLU A 146 -20.39 -9.45 26.43
N ILE A 147 -20.19 -9.35 27.74
CA ILE A 147 -18.90 -9.03 28.39
C ILE A 147 -17.92 -10.19 28.20
N LEU A 148 -18.35 -11.44 28.41
CA LEU A 148 -17.53 -12.63 28.17
C LEU A 148 -17.05 -12.68 26.72
N ARG A 149 -17.93 -12.36 25.77
CA ARG A 149 -17.56 -12.29 24.35
C ARG A 149 -16.53 -11.19 24.08
N VAL A 150 -16.67 -10.00 24.68
CA VAL A 150 -15.69 -8.91 24.53
C VAL A 150 -14.33 -9.29 25.13
N GLN A 151 -14.31 -9.92 26.31
CA GLN A 151 -13.08 -10.44 26.93
C GLN A 151 -12.38 -11.49 26.05
N ALA A 152 -13.14 -12.42 25.49
CA ALA A 152 -12.59 -13.42 24.57
C ALA A 152 -12.02 -12.77 23.30
N GLN A 153 -12.73 -11.79 22.72
CA GLN A 153 -12.26 -11.06 21.55
C GLN A 153 -10.99 -10.25 21.83
N GLU A 154 -10.92 -9.58 22.98
CA GLU A 154 -9.71 -8.89 23.43
C GLU A 154 -8.53 -9.85 23.54
N SER A 155 -8.71 -10.98 24.24
CA SER A 155 -7.66 -11.97 24.44
C SER A 155 -7.15 -12.53 23.11
N VAL A 156 -8.05 -12.85 22.17
CA VAL A 156 -7.67 -13.35 20.83
C VAL A 156 -6.93 -12.26 20.05
N ALA A 157 -7.43 -11.02 20.06
CA ALA A 157 -6.79 -9.91 19.35
C ALA A 157 -5.37 -9.64 19.87
N LEU A 158 -5.16 -9.61 21.19
CA LEU A 158 -3.85 -9.42 21.79
C LEU A 158 -2.89 -10.58 21.49
N SER A 159 -3.40 -11.82 21.43
CA SER A 159 -2.60 -12.98 21.02
C SER A 159 -2.11 -12.86 19.56
N LEU A 160 -2.98 -12.44 18.64
CA LEU A 160 -2.61 -12.21 17.25
C LEU A 160 -1.58 -11.08 17.11
N VAL A 161 -1.70 -10.04 17.94
CA VAL A 161 -0.72 -8.95 18.01
C VAL A 161 0.64 -9.44 18.50
N LYS A 162 0.65 -10.36 19.47
CA LYS A 162 1.90 -11.00 19.93
C LYS A 162 2.54 -11.82 18.83
N GLU A 163 1.77 -12.65 18.13
CA GLU A 163 2.26 -13.50 17.02
C GLU A 163 2.87 -12.66 15.88
N ILE A 164 2.18 -11.60 15.43
CA ILE A 164 2.71 -10.73 14.38
C ILE A 164 3.95 -9.95 14.84
N THR A 165 4.00 -9.57 16.11
CA THR A 165 5.18 -8.90 16.69
C THR A 165 6.37 -9.85 16.73
N GLU A 166 6.18 -11.10 17.16
CA GLU A 166 7.21 -12.13 17.14
C GLU A 166 7.72 -12.42 15.72
N TYR A 167 6.82 -12.48 14.74
CA TYR A 167 7.20 -12.68 13.33
C TYR A 167 8.14 -11.58 12.80
N PHE A 168 7.86 -10.30 13.10
CA PHE A 168 8.62 -9.18 12.57
C PHE A 168 9.78 -8.68 13.45
N HIS A 169 9.75 -8.99 14.75
CA HIS A 169 10.75 -8.51 15.72
C HIS A 169 11.59 -9.62 16.36
N GLY A 170 11.21 -10.89 16.18
CA GLY A 170 11.82 -12.05 16.82
C GLY A 170 11.45 -12.10 18.30
N ASP A 171 12.36 -11.67 19.16
CA ASP A 171 12.13 -11.60 20.61
C ASP A 171 11.03 -10.59 20.97
N SER A 172 9.83 -11.08 21.27
CA SER A 172 8.66 -10.28 21.62
C SER A 172 8.70 -9.75 23.06
N ALA A 173 9.56 -10.28 23.93
CA ALA A 173 9.63 -9.90 25.35
C ALA A 173 9.92 -8.40 25.56
N LYS A 174 10.64 -7.76 24.63
CA LYS A 174 10.96 -6.32 24.68
C LYS A 174 9.82 -5.41 24.24
N GLU A 175 8.85 -5.95 23.51
CA GLU A 175 7.72 -5.19 22.95
C GLU A 175 6.42 -5.46 23.72
N GLU A 176 6.41 -6.37 24.71
CA GLU A 176 5.24 -6.67 25.55
C GLU A 176 4.68 -5.46 26.28
N ALA A 177 5.52 -4.46 26.61
CA ALA A 177 5.08 -3.23 27.25
C ALA A 177 4.20 -2.34 26.34
N HIS A 178 4.32 -2.48 25.02
CA HIS A 178 3.58 -1.68 24.05
C HIS A 178 3.09 -2.54 22.86
N PRO A 179 2.09 -3.42 23.06
CA PRO A 179 1.64 -4.39 22.05
C PRO A 179 1.30 -3.76 20.69
N PHE A 180 0.73 -2.55 20.68
CA PHE A 180 0.30 -1.89 19.43
C PHE A 180 1.40 -1.07 18.74
N ARG A 181 2.63 -1.04 19.27
CA ARG A 181 3.75 -0.29 18.68
C ARG A 181 4.07 -0.73 17.26
N ILE A 182 3.91 -2.02 16.94
CA ILE A 182 4.10 -2.52 15.56
C ILE A 182 3.22 -1.78 14.55
N PHE A 183 1.96 -1.47 14.92
CA PHE A 183 1.06 -0.72 14.06
C PHE A 183 1.50 0.74 13.90
N MET A 184 2.03 1.37 14.95
CA MET A 184 2.58 2.73 14.88
C MET A 184 3.73 2.81 13.87
N VAL A 185 4.68 1.88 13.95
CA VAL A 185 5.82 1.83 13.02
C VAL A 185 5.35 1.71 11.57
N VAL A 186 4.40 0.81 11.30
CA VAL A 186 3.85 0.62 9.95
C VAL A 186 3.06 1.87 9.50
N ARG A 187 2.22 2.45 10.36
CA ARG A 187 1.49 3.70 10.06
C ARG A 187 2.43 4.83 9.67
N ASP A 188 3.51 5.02 10.43
CA ASP A 188 4.45 6.11 10.23
C ASP A 188 5.26 5.88 8.94
N PHE A 189 5.70 4.64 8.71
CA PHE A 189 6.33 4.27 7.45
C PHE A 189 5.42 4.50 6.25
N LEU A 190 4.15 4.10 6.30
CA LEU A 190 3.18 4.33 5.23
C LEU A 190 2.99 5.82 4.92
N SER A 191 3.08 6.67 5.95
CA SER A 191 3.00 8.13 5.78
C SER A 191 4.22 8.67 5.02
N VAL A 192 5.42 8.20 5.38
CA VAL A 192 6.66 8.52 4.65
C VAL A 192 6.64 7.98 3.23
N LEU A 193 6.22 6.72 3.04
CA LEU A 193 6.09 6.08 1.73
C LEU A 193 5.15 6.86 0.81
N THR A 194 4.00 7.31 1.34
CA THR A 194 3.05 8.13 0.59
C THR A 194 3.70 9.41 0.07
N GLN A 195 4.53 10.07 0.89
CA GLN A 195 5.25 11.27 0.50
C GLN A 195 6.28 10.98 -0.60
N VAL A 196 7.06 9.90 -0.46
CA VAL A 196 8.06 9.48 -1.45
C VAL A 196 7.40 9.11 -2.78
N CYS A 197 6.26 8.40 -2.77
CA CYS A 197 5.50 8.09 -3.99
C CYS A 197 5.06 9.37 -4.73
N ARG A 198 4.65 10.41 -4.00
CA ARG A 198 4.31 11.73 -4.60
C ARG A 198 5.55 12.44 -5.17
N GLU A 199 6.70 12.32 -4.52
CA GLU A 199 7.97 12.88 -5.00
C GLU A 199 8.43 12.19 -6.29
N VAL A 200 8.44 10.87 -6.32
CA VAL A 200 8.80 10.07 -7.48
C VAL A 200 7.82 10.28 -8.65
N GLY A 201 6.51 10.35 -8.37
CA GLY A 201 5.50 10.66 -9.37
C GLY A 201 5.75 12.01 -10.07
N ARG A 202 6.04 13.06 -9.29
CA ARG A 202 6.37 14.40 -9.84
C ARG A 202 7.64 14.39 -10.69
N ILE A 203 8.66 13.60 -10.32
CA ILE A 203 9.90 13.47 -11.09
C ILE A 203 9.62 12.77 -12.42
N ASN A 204 8.79 11.72 -12.39
CA ASN A 204 8.38 11.01 -13.60
C ASN A 204 7.64 11.96 -14.56
N ASP A 205 6.64 12.70 -14.06
CA ASP A 205 5.87 13.69 -14.83
C ASP A 205 6.75 14.77 -15.48
N ARG A 206 7.77 15.27 -14.75
CA ARG A 206 8.71 16.27 -15.28
C ARG A 206 9.63 15.71 -16.36
N THR A 207 10.14 14.49 -16.16
CA THR A 207 10.98 13.80 -17.15
C THR A 207 10.21 13.57 -18.45
N ILE A 208 8.93 13.25 -18.35
CA ILE A 208 8.01 13.10 -19.49
C ILE A 208 7.83 14.45 -20.20
N ALA A 209 7.52 15.52 -19.46
CA ALA A 209 7.31 16.84 -20.02
C ALA A 209 8.56 17.38 -20.76
N SER A 210 9.78 17.02 -20.32
CA SER A 210 11.02 17.35 -21.04
C SER A 210 11.24 16.48 -22.28
N SER A 211 10.89 15.19 -22.26
CA SER A 211 11.07 14.27 -23.39
C SER A 211 10.12 14.58 -24.55
N VAL A 212 8.88 14.97 -24.25
CA VAL A 212 7.87 15.36 -25.26
C VAL A 212 8.22 16.69 -25.96
N ARG A 213 9.09 17.52 -25.36
CA ARG A 213 9.49 18.84 -25.89
C ARG A 213 10.74 18.84 -26.78
N HIS A 214 11.31 17.68 -27.13
CA HIS A 214 12.30 17.63 -28.20
C HIS A 214 11.62 17.88 -29.55
N PHE A 215 11.54 19.17 -29.93
CA PHE A 215 11.13 19.62 -31.25
C PHE A 215 12.07 19.06 -32.34
N PRO A 216 11.57 18.75 -33.54
CA PRO A 216 12.42 18.43 -34.68
C PRO A 216 13.31 19.64 -35.00
N VAL A 217 14.61 19.40 -35.17
CA VAL A 217 15.59 20.40 -35.62
C VAL A 217 15.06 21.06 -36.91
N PRO A 218 14.93 22.40 -36.99
CA PRO A 218 14.54 23.03 -38.24
C PRO A 218 15.64 22.82 -39.27
N VAL A 219 15.32 22.17 -40.38
CA VAL A 219 16.24 22.10 -41.53
C VAL A 219 16.32 23.52 -42.08
N ASN A 220 17.48 24.15 -41.94
CA ASN A 220 17.72 25.52 -42.39
C ASN A 220 17.62 25.60 -43.94
N PRO A 221 16.73 26.40 -44.53
CA PRO A 221 16.52 26.41 -46.00
C PRO A 221 17.60 27.12 -46.83
N MET A 222 18.68 27.63 -46.23
CA MET A 222 19.70 28.41 -46.95
C MET A 222 21.04 27.67 -47.07
N MET A 223 21.10 26.70 -47.99
CA MET A 223 22.36 26.19 -48.55
C MET A 223 22.23 26.13 -50.09
N PRO A 224 23.09 26.82 -50.87
CA PRO A 224 23.05 26.75 -52.33
C PRO A 224 23.42 25.34 -52.81
N GLN A 225 22.55 24.74 -53.62
CA GLN A 225 22.77 23.45 -54.27
C GLN A 225 23.80 23.62 -55.41
N LEU A 226 25.05 23.28 -55.15
CA LEU A 226 26.04 23.03 -56.20
C LEU A 226 25.81 21.61 -56.72
N PHE A 227 25.24 21.46 -57.92
CA PHE A 227 25.57 20.49 -58.99
C PHE A 227 24.38 20.33 -59.98
N PRO A 228 24.59 20.34 -61.32
CA PRO A 228 23.49 20.37 -62.29
C PRO A 228 22.91 18.99 -62.61
N ARG A 229 21.58 18.96 -62.77
CA ARG A 229 20.74 17.80 -63.14
C ARG A 229 20.78 17.57 -64.67
N ILE A 230 21.22 16.40 -65.11
CA ILE A 230 21.14 15.97 -66.51
C ILE A 230 19.72 15.46 -66.78
N HIS A 231 19.04 16.08 -67.75
CA HIS A 231 17.77 15.60 -68.31
C HIS A 231 18.05 14.72 -69.54
N ALA A 232 17.46 13.52 -69.57
CA ALA A 232 17.25 12.77 -70.80
C ALA A 232 15.75 12.59 -71.03
N LEU A 233 15.36 12.83 -72.27
CA LEU A 233 14.00 13.05 -72.79
C LEU A 233 13.42 11.78 -73.44
N ARG A 234 12.08 11.65 -73.38
CA ARG A 234 11.16 11.16 -74.45
C ARG A 234 11.13 9.63 -74.68
N ALA A 235 10.04 8.92 -75.05
CA ALA A 235 8.61 9.09 -75.39
C ALA A 235 7.94 7.72 -75.03
N GLY A 236 6.65 7.57 -74.71
CA GLY A 236 5.45 7.78 -75.55
C GLY A 236 5.04 6.47 -76.27
N ILE A 237 3.71 6.19 -76.31
CA ILE A 237 2.96 5.06 -76.95
C ILE A 237 2.58 3.95 -75.94
N SER A 238 1.39 3.32 -75.92
CA SER A 238 0.00 3.52 -76.37
C SER A 238 -0.70 2.18 -76.03
N ASP A 239 -2.01 2.21 -75.81
CA ASP A 239 -2.93 1.13 -75.42
C ASP A 239 -2.73 -0.25 -76.09
N ASP A 240 -3.08 -1.34 -75.39
CA ASP A 240 -4.17 -2.21 -75.86
C ASP A 240 -4.75 -3.17 -74.80
N GLU A 241 -6.02 -3.47 -75.03
CA GLU A 241 -6.96 -4.26 -74.26
C GLU A 241 -6.72 -5.79 -74.40
N SER A 242 -7.08 -6.60 -73.41
CA SER A 242 -7.98 -7.77 -73.57
C SER A 242 -7.94 -8.75 -72.39
N SER A 243 -9.13 -9.30 -72.17
CA SER A 243 -9.53 -10.22 -71.12
C SER A 243 -9.03 -11.66 -71.32
N VAL A 244 -9.09 -12.48 -70.27
CA VAL A 244 -9.90 -13.73 -70.16
C VAL A 244 -9.28 -14.71 -69.15
N ALA A 245 -10.19 -15.25 -68.35
CA ALA A 245 -10.05 -16.25 -67.31
C ALA A 245 -9.59 -17.64 -67.80
N SER A 246 -9.08 -18.48 -66.88
CA SER A 246 -9.76 -19.72 -66.43
C SER A 246 -8.80 -20.59 -65.60
N SER A 247 -9.29 -21.03 -64.44
CA SER A 247 -8.83 -22.20 -63.68
C SER A 247 -9.07 -23.50 -64.49
N PRO A 248 -8.55 -24.68 -64.07
CA PRO A 248 -8.83 -25.32 -62.78
C PRO A 248 -7.63 -25.35 -61.82
#